data_AF-A0A969AVR4-F1
#
_entry.id   AF-A0A969AVR4-F1
#
_cell.length_a   1.000
_cell.length_b   1.000
_cell.length_c   1.000
_cell.angle_alpha   90.00
_cell.angle_beta   90.00
_cell.angle_gamma   90.00
#
_symmetry.space_group_name_H-M   'P 1'
#
loop_
_entity.id
_entity.type
_entity.pdbx_description
1 polymer ?
#
loop_
_entity_poly.entity_id
_entity_poly.type
_entity_poly.pdbx_seq_one_letter_code
_entity_poly.pdbx_strand_id
1 'polypeptide(L)'
;MKFYLILFFSIFTLTVAMAQQKDTNKGKAPNEAKPGFDRGATYSAESQKTKSKQKKSRQTLNGEFDQKVEEYKQRMEANAKKNARMEKELQKPRYSDPTYFGHKKKPKKRPAGKKKFCKECGMSH
;
A
#
# COMPACT_ATOMS: atom_id res chain seq x y z
N MET A 1 -51.51 -6.31 -32.51
CA MET A 1 -50.90 -5.60 -31.35
C MET A 1 -50.02 -6.52 -30.49
N LYS A 2 -50.49 -7.69 -30.01
CA LYS A 2 -49.69 -8.60 -29.16
C LYS A 2 -48.40 -9.17 -29.81
N PHE A 3 -48.41 -9.44 -31.12
CA PHE A 3 -47.22 -9.92 -31.84
C PHE A 3 -46.13 -8.85 -32.03
N TYR A 4 -46.50 -7.58 -32.12
CA TYR A 4 -45.53 -6.48 -32.25
C TYR A 4 -44.74 -6.23 -30.96
N LEU A 5 -45.34 -6.48 -29.80
CA LEU A 5 -44.66 -6.37 -28.50
C LEU A 5 -43.57 -7.43 -28.31
N ILE A 6 -43.80 -8.65 -28.82
CA ILE A 6 -42.82 -9.76 -28.73
C ILE A 6 -41.64 -9.50 -29.67
N LEU A 7 -41.89 -8.99 -30.87
CA LEU A 7 -40.84 -8.57 -31.81
C LEU A 7 -39.99 -7.42 -31.24
N PHE A 8 -40.62 -6.42 -30.62
CA PHE A 8 -39.88 -5.32 -29.99
C PHE A 8 -38.98 -5.77 -28.84
N PHE A 9 -39.44 -6.70 -28.01
CA PHE A 9 -38.64 -7.23 -26.89
C PHE A 9 -37.43 -8.05 -27.36
N SER A 10 -37.57 -8.81 -28.45
CA SER A 10 -36.46 -9.60 -29.01
C SER A 10 -35.30 -8.76 -29.58
N ILE A 11 -35.61 -7.58 -30.14
CA ILE A 11 -34.60 -6.67 -30.70
C ILE A 11 -33.84 -5.96 -29.56
N PHE A 12 -34.50 -5.67 -28.44
CA PHE A 12 -33.90 -4.99 -27.30
C PHE A 12 -32.89 -5.86 -26.53
N THR A 13 -33.02 -7.19 -26.56
CA THR A 13 -32.08 -8.09 -25.88
C THR A 13 -30.77 -8.32 -26.64
N LEU A 14 -30.73 -8.11 -27.98
CA LEU A 14 -29.50 -8.32 -28.75
C LEU A 14 -28.49 -7.16 -28.61
N THR A 15 -28.92 -5.95 -28.25
CA THR A 15 -28.04 -4.77 -28.20
C THR A 15 -27.24 -4.64 -26.89
N VAL A 16 -27.57 -5.42 -25.86
CA VAL A 16 -26.90 -5.36 -24.54
C VAL A 16 -25.62 -6.23 -24.50
N ALA A 17 -25.43 -7.15 -25.44
CA ALA A 17 -24.29 -8.09 -25.44
C ALA A 17 -22.95 -7.50 -25.96
N MET A 18 -22.93 -6.26 -26.46
CA MET A 18 -21.75 -5.65 -27.10
C MET A 18 -20.98 -4.65 -26.23
N ALA A 19 -21.31 -4.52 -24.93
CA ALA A 19 -20.72 -3.51 -24.04
C ALA A 19 -19.66 -4.05 -23.06
N GLN A 20 -18.74 -4.91 -23.53
CA GLN A 20 -17.52 -5.25 -22.79
C GLN A 20 -16.30 -5.32 -23.72
N GLN A 21 -15.91 -4.17 -24.29
CA GLN A 21 -14.54 -3.97 -24.76
C GLN A 21 -13.90 -2.95 -23.84
N LYS A 22 -13.11 -3.44 -22.87
CA LYS A 22 -12.34 -2.60 -21.95
C LYS A 22 -10.92 -2.53 -22.49
N ASP A 23 -10.61 -1.35 -23.03
CA ASP A 23 -9.33 -1.00 -23.59
C ASP A 23 -8.16 -1.33 -22.66
N THR A 24 -7.19 -2.05 -23.20
CA THR A 24 -5.86 -2.22 -22.66
C THR A 24 -5.10 -0.90 -22.76
N ASN A 25 -5.36 0.03 -21.85
CA ASN A 25 -4.47 1.16 -21.61
C ASN A 25 -4.70 1.71 -20.21
N LYS A 26 -4.15 1.02 -19.21
CA LYS A 26 -3.87 1.63 -17.91
C LYS A 26 -2.36 1.68 -17.72
N GLY A 27 -1.91 2.92 -17.55
CA GLY A 27 -0.53 3.31 -17.45
C GLY A 27 0.26 2.54 -16.39
N LYS A 28 1.54 2.39 -16.73
CA LYS A 28 2.69 2.04 -15.90
C LYS A 28 2.42 2.19 -14.40
N ALA A 29 2.25 1.06 -13.73
CA ALA A 29 2.46 0.98 -12.29
C ALA A 29 3.96 1.26 -12.01
N PRO A 30 4.31 2.13 -11.04
CA PRO A 30 5.69 2.26 -10.63
C PRO A 30 6.04 1.11 -9.68
N ASN A 31 7.12 0.40 -10.04
CA ASN A 31 7.95 -0.45 -9.18
C ASN A 31 7.33 -1.73 -8.63
N GLU A 32 7.21 -2.75 -9.50
CA GLU A 32 7.53 -4.11 -9.07
C GLU A 32 9.03 -4.17 -8.77
N ALA A 33 9.40 -4.04 -7.49
CA ALA A 33 10.72 -4.40 -7.04
C ALA A 33 10.88 -5.92 -7.26
N LYS A 34 11.50 -6.30 -8.38
CA LYS A 34 12.02 -7.66 -8.55
C LYS A 34 12.93 -7.93 -7.35
N PRO A 35 12.77 -9.04 -6.59
CA PRO A 35 13.83 -9.46 -5.70
C PRO A 35 15.01 -9.84 -6.59
N GLY A 36 15.94 -8.90 -6.77
CA GLY A 36 17.23 -9.17 -7.35
C GLY A 36 17.94 -10.14 -6.42
N PHE A 37 17.76 -11.43 -6.65
CA PHE A 37 18.75 -12.40 -6.20
C PHE A 37 20.00 -12.11 -7.01
N ASP A 38 20.98 -11.46 -6.39
CA ASP A 38 22.36 -11.37 -6.85
C ASP A 38 22.94 -12.79 -6.97
N ARG A 39 22.60 -13.50 -8.05
CA ARG A 39 23.29 -14.71 -8.48
C ARG A 39 24.60 -14.27 -9.16
N GLY A 40 25.52 -13.74 -8.38
CA GLY A 40 26.74 -13.16 -8.94
C GLY A 40 27.84 -12.80 -7.95
N ALA A 41 27.70 -13.07 -6.65
CA ALA A 41 28.83 -12.92 -5.73
C ALA A 41 29.75 -14.15 -5.83
N THR A 42 30.60 -14.20 -6.86
CA THR A 42 31.80 -15.05 -6.81
C THR A 42 32.79 -14.38 -5.86
N TYR A 43 32.72 -14.73 -4.58
CA TYR A 43 33.77 -14.37 -3.62
C TYR A 43 35.07 -15.02 -4.11
N SER A 44 36.09 -14.23 -4.44
CA SER A 44 37.43 -14.76 -4.69
C SER A 44 37.92 -15.43 -3.41
N ALA A 45 38.12 -16.74 -3.46
CA ALA A 45 38.70 -17.50 -2.35
C ALA A 45 40.21 -17.24 -2.33
N GLU A 46 40.60 -16.03 -1.92
CA GLU A 46 41.99 -15.70 -1.69
C GLU A 46 42.37 -16.19 -0.29
N SER A 47 42.98 -17.38 -0.25
CA SER A 47 43.37 -18.04 0.99
C SER A 47 44.43 -17.23 1.74
N GLN A 48 43.99 -16.40 2.69
CA GLN A 48 44.89 -15.71 3.60
C GLN A 48 45.31 -16.67 4.72
N LYS A 49 46.60 -17.03 4.72
CA LYS A 49 47.26 -17.83 5.77
C LYS A 49 46.94 -17.24 7.15
N THR A 50 46.27 -18.02 7.99
CA THR A 50 45.89 -17.63 9.35
C THR A 50 47.13 -17.63 10.24
N LYS A 51 47.63 -16.43 10.59
CA LYS A 51 48.52 -16.27 11.74
C LYS A 51 47.73 -16.61 12.99
N SER A 52 48.20 -17.59 13.76
CA SER A 52 47.58 -18.05 14.99
C SER A 52 47.43 -16.88 15.98
N LYS A 53 46.19 -16.43 16.19
CA LYS A 53 45.88 -15.45 17.22
C LYS A 53 45.88 -16.14 18.57
N GLN A 54 46.74 -15.66 19.48
CA GLN A 54 46.76 -16.02 20.89
C GLN A 54 45.33 -15.94 21.48
N LYS A 55 44.96 -16.95 22.27
CA LYS A 55 43.71 -17.01 23.03
C LYS A 55 43.65 -15.81 23.98
N LYS A 56 42.94 -14.75 23.58
CA LYS A 56 42.53 -13.70 24.52
C LYS A 56 41.54 -14.33 25.51
N SER A 57 41.78 -14.07 26.79
CA SER A 57 41.10 -14.70 27.92
C SER A 57 39.58 -14.61 27.79
N ARG A 58 38.90 -15.72 28.09
CA ARG A 58 37.43 -15.90 28.13
C ARG A 58 36.69 -14.81 28.93
N GLN A 59 37.39 -14.08 29.79
CA GLN A 59 36.84 -13.11 30.73
C GLN A 59 36.38 -11.78 30.09
N THR A 60 36.96 -11.35 28.96
CA THR A 60 36.53 -10.13 28.25
C THR A 60 35.30 -10.36 27.34
N LEU A 61 35.03 -11.62 26.99
CA LEU A 61 33.88 -12.00 26.14
C LEU A 61 32.55 -11.88 26.86
N ASN A 62 32.53 -12.11 28.18
CA ASN A 62 31.29 -12.10 28.96
C ASN A 62 30.71 -10.68 29.08
N GLY A 63 31.54 -9.66 29.33
CA GLY A 63 31.07 -8.28 29.42
C GLY A 63 30.53 -7.72 28.09
N GLU A 64 31.15 -8.08 26.97
CA GLU A 64 30.66 -7.69 25.63
C GLU A 64 29.36 -8.43 25.27
N PHE A 65 29.23 -9.70 25.69
CA PHE A 65 28.01 -10.47 25.51
C PHE A 65 26.84 -9.88 26.30
N ASP A 66 27.05 -9.54 27.56
CA ASP A 66 26.04 -8.93 28.43
C ASP A 66 25.57 -7.59 27.86
N GLN A 67 26.48 -6.76 27.34
CA GLN A 67 26.14 -5.50 26.65
C GLN A 67 25.26 -5.75 25.42
N LYS A 68 25.60 -6.73 24.58
CA LYS A 68 24.79 -7.07 23.38
C LYS A 68 23.41 -7.59 23.73
N VAL A 69 23.28 -8.32 24.84
CA VAL A 69 21.98 -8.80 25.35
C VAL A 69 21.12 -7.61 25.77
N GLU A 70 21.68 -6.63 26.49
CA GLU A 70 20.96 -5.42 26.89
C GLU A 70 20.57 -4.55 25.68
N GLU A 71 21.48 -4.34 24.73
CA GLU A 71 21.17 -3.64 23.47
C GLU A 71 20.07 -4.34 22.66
N TYR A 72 20.05 -5.68 22.67
CA TYR A 72 18.99 -6.45 22.04
C TYR A 72 17.64 -6.21 22.74
N LYS A 73 17.58 -6.29 24.08
CA LYS A 73 16.35 -6.03 24.85
C LYS A 73 15.82 -4.62 24.58
N GLN A 74 16.70 -3.61 24.60
CA GLN A 74 16.33 -2.22 24.32
C GLN A 74 15.73 -2.05 22.92
N ARG A 75 16.30 -2.73 21.90
CA ARG A 75 15.74 -2.72 20.54
C ARG A 75 14.37 -3.40 20.47
N MET A 76 14.21 -4.53 21.17
CA MET A 76 12.93 -5.24 21.21
C MET A 76 11.83 -4.39 21.87
N GLU A 77 12.14 -3.74 22.99
CA GLU A 77 11.21 -2.82 23.66
C GLU A 77 10.86 -1.60 22.81
N ALA A 78 11.86 -0.98 22.18
CA ALA A 78 11.65 0.15 21.28
C ALA A 78 10.75 -0.23 20.09
N ASN A 79 10.97 -1.41 19.51
CA ASN A 79 10.14 -1.95 18.42
C ASN A 79 8.72 -2.23 18.89
N ALA A 80 8.54 -2.87 20.04
CA ALA A 80 7.22 -3.14 20.61
C ALA A 80 6.44 -1.83 20.84
N LYS A 81 7.09 -0.81 21.40
CA LYS A 81 6.49 0.52 21.61
C LYS A 81 6.13 1.22 20.31
N LYS A 82 6.98 1.11 19.27
CA LYS A 82 6.72 1.66 17.94
C LYS A 82 5.52 0.96 17.29
N ASN A 83 5.46 -0.36 17.35
CA ASN A 83 4.36 -1.15 16.80
C ASN A 83 3.04 -0.83 17.48
N ALA A 84 3.01 -0.75 18.81
CA ALA A 84 1.82 -0.36 19.56
C ALA A 84 1.31 1.06 19.21
N ARG A 85 2.20 2.00 18.90
CA ARG A 85 1.82 3.34 18.42
C ARG A 85 1.22 3.28 17.02
N MET A 86 1.84 2.53 16.11
CA MET A 86 1.34 2.35 14.74
C MET A 86 -0.02 1.66 14.72
N GLU A 87 -0.23 0.63 15.54
CA GLU A 87 -1.52 -0.06 15.68
C GLU A 87 -2.62 0.90 16.16
N LYS A 88 -2.34 1.72 17.18
CA LYS A 88 -3.28 2.74 17.66
C LYS A 88 -3.63 3.77 16.59
N GLU A 89 -2.69 4.12 15.72
CA GLU A 89 -2.94 5.03 14.61
C GLU A 89 -3.72 4.37 13.47
N LEU A 90 -3.48 3.08 13.22
CA LEU A 90 -4.23 2.29 12.22
C LEU A 90 -5.69 2.07 12.64
N GLN A 91 -5.92 1.84 13.93
CA GLN A 91 -7.26 1.65 14.49
C GLN A 91 -8.10 2.93 14.49
N LYS A 92 -7.47 4.11 14.41
CA LYS A 92 -8.22 5.35 14.27
C LYS A 92 -8.93 5.31 12.92
N PRO A 93 -10.25 5.53 12.89
CA PRO A 93 -10.97 5.63 11.63
C PRO A 93 -10.32 6.76 10.82
N ARG A 94 -9.87 6.43 9.60
CA ARG A 94 -9.23 7.38 8.67
C ARG A 94 -10.13 8.60 8.39
N TYR A 95 -11.45 8.43 8.56
CA TYR A 95 -12.48 9.46 8.48
C TYR A 95 -13.51 9.19 9.60
N SER A 96 -13.43 9.92 10.71
CA SER A 96 -14.40 9.81 11.80
C SER A 96 -15.78 10.38 11.43
N ASP A 97 -15.86 11.15 10.35
CA ASP A 97 -17.09 11.78 9.85
C ASP A 97 -17.55 11.06 8.57
N PRO A 98 -18.71 10.36 8.58
CA PRO A 98 -19.25 9.70 7.39
C PRO A 98 -19.74 10.69 6.32
N THR A 99 -19.89 11.98 6.64
CA THR A 99 -20.25 13.01 5.63
C THR A 99 -19.10 13.35 4.67
N TYR A 100 -17.98 12.66 4.82
CA TYR A 100 -16.69 13.00 4.24
C TYR A 100 -16.08 11.79 3.54
N PHE A 101 -16.65 11.44 2.39
CA PHE A 101 -16.23 10.38 1.47
C PHE A 101 -14.77 10.50 0.98
N GLY A 102 -13.79 10.37 1.87
CA GLY A 102 -12.38 10.29 1.50
C GLY A 102 -11.71 11.60 1.06
N HIS A 103 -12.34 12.76 1.26
CA HIS A 103 -11.68 14.04 0.99
C HIS A 103 -10.63 14.38 2.08
N LYS A 104 -9.71 15.34 1.84
CA LYS A 104 -8.80 15.89 2.89
C LYS A 104 -9.29 17.23 3.46
N LYS A 105 -10.29 17.85 2.84
CA LYS A 105 -11.01 19.02 3.37
C LYS A 105 -12.49 18.90 3.07
N LYS A 106 -13.35 19.23 4.05
CA LYS A 106 -14.80 19.08 3.92
C LYS A 106 -15.26 19.81 2.66
N PRO A 107 -16.08 19.20 1.78
CA PRO A 107 -16.61 19.88 0.61
C PRO A 107 -17.32 21.18 1.02
N LYS A 108 -17.02 22.28 0.31
CA LYS A 108 -17.60 23.59 0.60
C LYS A 108 -19.10 23.58 0.28
N LYS A 109 -19.96 23.55 1.29
CA LYS A 109 -21.40 23.79 1.12
C LYS A 109 -21.63 25.25 0.71
N ARG A 110 -22.28 25.47 -0.43
CA ARG A 110 -22.60 26.81 -0.94
C ARG A 110 -24.06 27.16 -0.64
N PRO A 111 -24.37 28.42 -0.27
CA PRO A 111 -25.76 28.84 -0.07
C PRO A 111 -26.55 28.79 -1.39
N ALA A 112 -27.87 28.77 -1.28
CA ALA A 112 -28.77 28.85 -2.42
C ALA A 112 -28.41 30.07 -3.29
N GLY A 113 -28.35 29.90 -4.61
CA GLY A 113 -27.93 30.94 -5.57
C GLY A 113 -26.43 31.06 -5.83
N LYS A 114 -25.55 30.42 -5.03
CA LYS A 114 -24.08 30.43 -5.26
C LYS A 114 -23.52 29.08 -5.73
N LYS A 115 -24.38 28.11 -6.02
CA LYS A 115 -24.02 26.81 -6.60
C LYS A 115 -23.40 26.98 -7.99
N LYS A 116 -22.51 26.08 -8.39
CA LYS A 116 -21.88 26.14 -9.73
C LYS A 116 -22.80 25.45 -10.72
N PHE A 117 -23.21 26.14 -11.78
CA PHE A 117 -23.87 25.49 -12.90
C PHE A 117 -22.85 24.68 -13.71
N CYS A 118 -23.09 23.39 -13.87
CA CYS A 118 -22.28 22.53 -14.73
C CYS A 118 -22.87 22.52 -16.14
N LYS A 119 -22.08 22.92 -17.15
CA LYS A 119 -22.52 22.98 -18.56
C LYS A 119 -22.79 21.61 -19.16
N GLU A 120 -22.14 20.57 -18.64
CA GLU A 120 -22.30 19.20 -19.11
C GLU A 120 -23.55 18.55 -18.51
N CYS A 121 -23.79 18.76 -17.21
CA CYS A 121 -24.90 18.13 -16.50
C CYS A 121 -26.21 18.92 -16.54
N GLY A 122 -26.18 20.20 -16.95
CA GLY A 122 -27.36 21.06 -17.01
C GLY A 122 -27.96 21.42 -15.64
N MET A 123 -27.24 21.15 -14.54
CA MET A 123 -27.72 21.35 -13.17
C MET A 123 -26.69 22.10 -12.30
N SER A 124 -27.15 22.57 -11.13
CA SER A 124 -26.33 23.34 -10.19
C SER A 124 -25.76 22.45 -9.07
N HIS A 125 -24.43 22.36 -8.99
CA HIS A 125 -23.64 21.63 -7.99
C HIS A 125 -23.28 22.51 -6.78
#